data_AF-A0A9W4MP09-F1
#
_entry.id   AF-A0A9W4MP09-F1
#
_cell.length_a   1.000
_cell.length_b   1.000
_cell.length_c   1.000
_cell.angle_alpha   90.00
_cell.angle_beta   90.00
_cell.angle_gamma   90.00
#
_symmetry.space_group_name_H-M   'P 1'
#
loop_
_entity.id
_entity.type
_entity.pdbx_description
1 polymer ?
#
loop_
_entity_poly.entity_id
_entity_poly.type
_entity_poly.pdbx_seq_one_letter_code
_entity_poly.pdbx_strand_id
1 'polypeptide(L)'
;MGDTAVQTGKKQIILNAFVMNTPGHLAPGLWKHPRNKTDQYKKLSFWTDLAQLLDRAGFHAMFIADTLGAYDVYKGPANVVPTLSSGAQFPVNDPLYLVPALSAVTKNLIFGVTASLTYEKPYALARRLSTVDHLSEGRVAWNIVTSYLDSAARNHGLNEQIEHDERYAIADEYLEVLYKLWEGSFRDDSVLADRQLGTYIASDGVREINHKGKYFEVPGPHFCEPSPQRTPFLFQAGVSEAGNKFGGANGEAIFIGGQTPEATRATVDNIRGIAKAAGRDPNHIKVIVGINVIVAATDEEAYAKREDYLQYADDEGALALFGGWTGIDLSTYADDEDFRFSDSPRVQSVVRRFSATVPGTDNLPWTKRRIVEYISVGGLQAKIVGSTKTVADELERWVEVSDVDGFNLAHIVNPGTFEDIIEFLLPELRHRGLFRETVEKEGATAREVFIGSRRLPEDHPDIKPQTTVHLPLIKISSTMKEAVIDKSVSVHIRDVDIPTPQPGQVLIKVVVSGTNPKDWKLPKWRPADPMNQGDDIAGYVTEVGEGVQKFRKGDKVAAFHEMMSPHGSYAEYAIAWEHTTFHLNEKTTFEGMFNPPINEVP
;
A
#
# COMPACT_ATOMS: atom_id res chain seq x y z
N MET A 1 -13.82 -16.26 -29.00
CA MET A 1 -14.65 -17.02 -28.03
C MET A 1 -13.80 -18.17 -27.56
N GLY A 2 -13.08 -17.98 -26.46
CA GLY A 2 -12.31 -19.04 -25.81
C GLY A 2 -13.03 -19.39 -24.53
N ASP A 3 -13.54 -20.62 -24.46
CA ASP A 3 -14.13 -21.18 -23.24
C ASP A 3 -13.07 -21.19 -22.14
N THR A 4 -13.22 -20.32 -21.16
CA THR A 4 -12.56 -20.45 -19.86
C THR A 4 -13.15 -21.67 -19.19
N ALA A 5 -12.34 -22.71 -19.03
CA ALA A 5 -12.65 -23.87 -18.22
C ALA A 5 -13.12 -23.40 -16.82
N VAL A 6 -14.38 -23.67 -16.50
CA VAL A 6 -14.95 -23.46 -15.17
C VAL A 6 -14.14 -24.31 -14.20
N GLN A 7 -13.39 -23.67 -13.31
CA GLN A 7 -12.75 -24.35 -12.18
C GLN A 7 -13.86 -24.99 -11.34
N THR A 8 -13.96 -26.31 -11.37
CA THR A 8 -14.94 -27.12 -10.64
C THR A 8 -14.59 -27.27 -9.15
N GLY A 9 -13.99 -26.25 -8.53
CA GLY A 9 -13.57 -26.25 -7.12
C GLY A 9 -14.44 -25.33 -6.24
N LYS A 10 -14.57 -25.66 -4.95
CA LYS A 10 -15.22 -24.77 -3.98
C LYS A 10 -14.40 -23.48 -3.80
N LYS A 11 -15.10 -22.35 -3.61
CA LYS A 11 -14.51 -21.03 -3.36
C LYS A 11 -13.65 -21.10 -2.08
N GLN A 12 -12.37 -20.71 -2.19
CA GLN A 12 -11.48 -20.65 -1.03
C GLN A 12 -11.83 -19.43 -0.17
N ILE A 13 -11.99 -19.65 1.13
CA ILE A 13 -12.32 -18.63 2.11
C ILE A 13 -11.06 -17.82 2.46
N ILE A 14 -11.13 -16.52 2.25
CA ILE A 14 -10.13 -15.59 2.77
C ILE A 14 -10.32 -15.46 4.28
N LEU A 15 -9.28 -15.70 5.06
CA LEU A 15 -9.27 -15.48 6.51
C LEU A 15 -8.22 -14.46 6.88
N ASN A 16 -8.67 -13.37 7.49
CA ASN A 16 -7.83 -12.32 8.01
C ASN A 16 -7.98 -12.23 9.54
N ALA A 17 -6.88 -12.01 10.24
CA ALA A 17 -6.90 -11.71 11.67
C ALA A 17 -7.19 -10.22 11.87
N PHE A 18 -8.31 -9.87 12.51
CA PHE A 18 -8.69 -8.48 12.73
C PHE A 18 -8.22 -7.99 14.11
N VAL A 19 -7.22 -7.12 14.09
CA VAL A 19 -6.49 -6.63 15.27
C VAL A 19 -6.38 -5.11 15.24
N MET A 20 -5.93 -4.52 16.34
CA MET A 20 -5.66 -3.09 16.45
C MET A 20 -4.54 -2.89 17.47
N ASN A 21 -3.69 -1.89 17.27
CA ASN A 21 -2.51 -1.65 18.11
C ASN A 21 -2.88 -0.94 19.43
N THR A 22 -3.64 -1.62 20.27
CA THR A 22 -4.32 -1.10 21.48
C THR A 22 -4.59 -2.26 22.46
N PRO A 23 -4.75 -2.01 23.78
CA PRO A 23 -5.09 -3.07 24.74
C PRO A 23 -6.50 -3.67 24.57
N GLY A 24 -7.46 -2.94 24.01
CA GLY A 24 -8.83 -3.43 23.78
C GLY A 24 -9.40 -2.95 22.46
N HIS A 25 -9.65 -3.86 21.50
CA HIS A 25 -10.16 -3.49 20.18
C HIS A 25 -11.70 -3.44 20.13
N LEU A 26 -12.36 -4.60 20.12
CA LEU A 26 -13.83 -4.73 20.02
C LEU A 26 -14.46 -5.45 21.23
N ALA A 27 -13.64 -5.95 22.15
CA ALA A 27 -14.08 -6.63 23.38
C ALA A 27 -13.56 -5.85 24.61
N PRO A 28 -14.22 -4.73 24.98
CA PRO A 28 -13.77 -3.88 26.08
C PRO A 28 -13.73 -4.65 27.41
N GLY A 29 -12.64 -4.48 28.17
CA GLY A 29 -12.42 -5.17 29.45
C GLY A 29 -11.74 -6.54 29.34
N LEU A 30 -11.76 -7.19 28.17
CA LEU A 30 -11.22 -8.54 28.00
C LEU A 30 -9.69 -8.61 28.12
N TRP A 31 -8.97 -7.48 28.16
CA TRP A 31 -7.54 -7.46 28.45
C TRP A 31 -7.21 -8.08 29.82
N LYS A 32 -8.18 -8.11 30.75
CA LYS A 32 -8.08 -8.74 32.08
C LYS A 32 -8.12 -10.27 32.03
N HIS A 33 -8.66 -10.85 30.96
CA HIS A 33 -8.86 -12.29 30.86
C HIS A 33 -7.51 -13.03 30.78
N PRO A 34 -7.26 -14.13 31.51
CA PRO A 34 -5.94 -14.77 31.60
C PRO A 34 -5.33 -15.26 30.27
N ARG A 35 -6.18 -15.60 29.28
CA ARG A 35 -5.73 -15.97 27.92
C ARG A 35 -5.47 -14.77 27.00
N ASN A 36 -5.79 -13.55 27.44
CA ASN A 36 -5.53 -12.35 26.67
C ASN A 36 -4.17 -11.75 27.04
N LYS A 37 -3.43 -11.31 26.03
CA LYS A 37 -2.09 -10.73 26.16
C LYS A 37 -1.98 -9.34 25.53
N THR A 38 -3.12 -8.70 25.21
CA THR A 38 -3.15 -7.37 24.60
C THR A 38 -2.62 -6.25 25.50
N ASP A 39 -2.49 -6.48 26.81
CA ASP A 39 -1.72 -5.61 27.71
C ASP A 39 -0.26 -5.44 27.25
N GLN A 40 0.24 -6.39 26.45
CA GLN A 40 1.58 -6.40 25.87
C GLN A 40 1.67 -5.77 24.48
N TYR A 41 0.63 -5.07 23.99
CA TYR A 41 0.62 -4.42 22.66
C TYR A 41 1.83 -3.47 22.39
N LYS A 42 2.51 -3.00 23.44
CA LYS A 42 3.73 -2.17 23.35
C LYS A 42 5.01 -2.98 23.08
N LYS A 43 4.97 -4.30 23.27
CA LYS A 43 6.13 -5.17 23.06
C LYS A 43 6.12 -5.67 21.63
N LEU A 44 7.23 -5.49 20.93
CA LEU A 44 7.36 -6.00 19.57
C LEU A 44 7.19 -7.53 19.52
N SER A 45 7.67 -8.25 20.54
CA SER A 45 7.56 -9.71 20.62
C SER A 45 6.12 -10.21 20.56
N PHE A 46 5.16 -9.50 21.18
CA PHE A 46 3.75 -9.86 21.12
C PHE A 46 3.24 -9.89 19.67
N TRP A 47 3.59 -8.87 18.89
CA TRP A 47 3.20 -8.77 17.49
C TRP A 47 3.95 -9.76 16.59
N THR A 48 5.25 -9.97 16.80
CA THR A 48 6.02 -10.95 16.01
C THR A 48 5.55 -12.37 16.26
N ASP A 49 5.24 -12.73 17.51
CA ASP A 49 4.75 -14.05 17.88
C ASP A 49 3.37 -14.31 17.24
N LEU A 50 2.48 -13.30 17.27
CA LEU A 50 1.17 -13.37 16.62
C LEU A 50 1.31 -13.47 15.10
N ALA A 51 2.15 -12.65 14.47
CA ALA A 51 2.36 -12.69 13.03
C ALA A 51 2.87 -14.06 12.58
N GLN A 52 3.83 -14.63 13.30
CA GLN A 52 4.35 -15.97 13.03
C GLN A 52 3.30 -17.08 13.23
N LEU A 53 2.44 -16.96 14.25
CA LEU A 53 1.33 -17.88 14.47
C LEU A 53 0.38 -17.88 13.27
N LEU A 54 -0.03 -16.70 12.83
CA LEU A 54 -0.95 -16.51 11.70
C LEU A 54 -0.35 -16.97 10.37
N ASP A 55 0.92 -16.63 10.12
CA ASP A 55 1.65 -17.00 8.89
C ASP A 55 1.79 -18.52 8.77
N ARG A 56 2.21 -19.21 9.85
CA ARG A 56 2.30 -20.68 9.87
C ARG A 56 0.95 -21.36 9.70
N ALA A 57 -0.12 -20.76 10.22
CA ALA A 57 -1.47 -21.27 10.07
C ALA A 57 -2.07 -21.03 8.68
N GLY A 58 -1.42 -20.21 7.85
CA GLY A 58 -1.88 -19.89 6.51
C GLY A 58 -2.97 -18.82 6.48
N PHE A 59 -3.10 -17.96 7.48
CA PHE A 59 -3.96 -16.76 7.38
C PHE A 59 -3.52 -15.89 6.19
N HIS A 60 -4.47 -15.23 5.53
CA HIS A 60 -4.18 -14.41 4.35
C HIS A 60 -3.56 -13.09 4.79
N ALA A 61 -4.23 -12.37 5.68
CA ALA A 61 -3.74 -11.11 6.20
C ALA A 61 -3.90 -10.98 7.72
N MET A 62 -3.07 -10.12 8.29
CA MET A 62 -3.35 -9.45 9.54
C MET A 62 -3.87 -8.05 9.20
N PHE A 63 -5.15 -7.83 9.47
CA PHE A 63 -5.84 -6.58 9.24
C PHE A 63 -5.76 -5.74 10.53
N ILE A 64 -4.99 -4.66 10.50
CA ILE A 64 -4.68 -3.80 11.64
C ILE A 64 -5.52 -2.51 11.51
N ALA A 65 -6.59 -2.43 12.30
CA ALA A 65 -7.42 -1.25 12.46
C ALA A 65 -6.63 -0.09 13.12
N ASP A 66 -7.15 1.13 12.93
CA ASP A 66 -6.63 2.33 13.56
C ASP A 66 -7.71 3.40 13.74
N THR A 67 -7.50 4.28 14.72
CA THR A 67 -8.30 5.48 14.97
C THR A 67 -7.39 6.61 15.42
N LEU A 68 -7.59 7.80 14.87
CA LEU A 68 -6.79 9.00 15.20
C LEU A 68 -7.40 9.85 16.33
N GLY A 69 -8.39 9.32 17.03
CA GLY A 69 -9.09 10.02 18.10
C GLY A 69 -9.70 9.01 19.07
N ALA A 70 -9.87 9.44 20.32
CA ALA A 70 -10.50 8.62 21.36
C ALA A 70 -12.04 8.61 21.22
N TYR A 71 -12.68 7.60 21.79
CA TYR A 71 -14.13 7.56 21.93
C TYR A 71 -14.54 8.43 23.12
N ASP A 72 -15.20 9.55 22.84
CA ASP A 72 -15.43 10.61 23.84
C ASP A 72 -16.83 11.22 23.78
N VAL A 73 -17.79 10.42 23.30
CA VAL A 73 -19.22 10.78 23.18
C VAL A 73 -20.01 10.43 24.45
N TYR A 74 -19.69 9.30 25.09
CA TYR A 74 -20.46 8.77 26.20
C TYR A 74 -20.18 9.51 27.52
N LYS A 75 -21.23 9.83 28.27
CA LYS A 75 -21.20 10.67 29.49
C LYS A 75 -20.63 12.07 29.22
N GLY A 76 -21.15 12.70 28.16
CA GLY A 76 -20.81 14.06 27.77
C GLY A 76 -19.66 14.17 26.77
N PRO A 77 -19.57 15.33 26.08
CA PRO A 77 -18.60 15.55 25.02
C PRO A 77 -17.17 15.60 25.58
N ALA A 78 -16.21 15.11 24.80
CA ALA A 78 -14.80 15.08 25.15
C ALA A 78 -14.49 14.25 26.41
N ASN A 79 -15.36 13.32 26.79
CA ASN A 79 -15.16 12.45 27.94
C ASN A 79 -14.55 11.10 27.57
N VAL A 80 -13.23 10.99 27.71
CA VAL A 80 -12.51 9.72 27.48
C VAL A 80 -12.53 8.78 28.69
N VAL A 81 -12.97 9.24 29.87
CA VAL A 81 -12.89 8.47 31.13
C VAL A 81 -13.50 7.07 31.01
N PRO A 82 -14.65 6.86 30.36
CA PRO A 82 -15.25 5.53 30.20
C PRO A 82 -14.38 4.50 29.45
N THR A 83 -13.42 4.93 28.61
CA THR A 83 -12.55 4.01 27.87
C THR A 83 -11.31 3.58 28.66
N LEU A 84 -10.92 4.34 29.69
CA LEU A 84 -9.61 4.21 30.33
C LEU A 84 -9.40 2.87 31.03
N SER A 85 -10.41 2.39 31.77
CA SER A 85 -10.30 1.13 32.53
C SER A 85 -10.42 -0.11 31.64
N SER A 86 -11.28 -0.02 30.63
CA SER A 86 -11.55 -1.10 29.67
C SER A 86 -10.49 -1.25 28.59
N GLY A 87 -9.65 -0.23 28.40
CA GLY A 87 -8.69 -0.15 27.30
C GLY A 87 -9.37 0.00 25.94
N ALA A 88 -10.63 0.47 25.89
CA ALA A 88 -11.46 0.49 24.68
C ALA A 88 -10.91 1.47 23.63
N GLN A 89 -10.11 0.93 22.71
CA GLN A 89 -9.36 1.65 21.66
C GLN A 89 -8.55 2.84 22.20
N PHE A 90 -8.15 2.75 23.47
CA PHE A 90 -7.36 3.77 24.14
C PHE A 90 -6.47 3.14 25.21
N PRO A 91 -5.16 3.46 25.25
CA PRO A 91 -4.39 4.17 24.21
C PRO A 91 -4.31 3.38 22.88
N VAL A 92 -3.92 4.06 21.80
CA VAL A 92 -3.67 3.44 20.48
C VAL A 92 -2.32 3.89 19.93
N ASN A 93 -1.53 2.96 19.40
CA ASN A 93 -0.24 3.22 18.75
C ASN A 93 -0.38 3.10 17.23
N ASP A 94 0.50 3.77 16.49
CA ASP A 94 0.51 3.71 15.02
C ASP A 94 0.75 2.26 14.52
N PRO A 95 -0.11 1.73 13.63
CA PRO A 95 0.00 0.36 13.13
C PRO A 95 1.08 0.17 12.05
N LEU A 96 1.45 1.21 11.29
CA LEU A 96 2.35 1.08 10.14
C LEU A 96 3.77 0.73 10.55
N TYR A 97 4.20 1.21 11.72
CA TYR A 97 5.52 0.92 12.28
C TYR A 97 5.71 -0.55 12.68
N LEU A 98 4.64 -1.33 12.79
CA LEU A 98 4.74 -2.77 13.03
C LEU A 98 5.26 -3.50 11.78
N VAL A 99 4.83 -3.08 10.58
CA VAL A 99 4.98 -3.89 9.37
C VAL A 99 6.42 -4.33 9.07
N PRO A 100 7.47 -3.48 9.13
CA PRO A 100 8.82 -3.91 8.82
C PRO A 100 9.36 -5.03 9.73
N ALA A 101 8.98 -5.00 11.02
CA ALA A 101 9.41 -6.01 11.96
C ALA A 101 8.62 -7.33 11.80
N LEU A 102 7.33 -7.23 11.46
CA LEU A 102 6.48 -8.40 11.23
C LEU A 102 6.78 -9.07 9.89
N SER A 103 7.13 -8.29 8.86
CA SER A 103 7.56 -8.83 7.57
C SER A 103 8.87 -9.60 7.70
N ALA A 104 9.79 -9.17 8.57
CA ALA A 104 11.07 -9.84 8.79
C ALA A 104 10.94 -11.26 9.39
N VAL A 105 9.84 -11.56 10.08
CA VAL A 105 9.61 -12.86 10.75
C VAL A 105 8.56 -13.73 10.08
N THR A 106 7.99 -13.29 8.95
CA THR A 106 6.95 -13.99 8.18
C THR A 106 7.30 -14.06 6.70
N LYS A 107 6.73 -15.04 5.99
CA LYS A 107 6.96 -15.23 4.56
C LYS A 107 5.75 -14.91 3.68
N ASN A 108 4.54 -15.12 4.19
CA ASN A 108 3.33 -15.09 3.36
C ASN A 108 2.25 -14.14 3.88
N LEU A 109 2.26 -13.85 5.18
CA LEU A 109 1.26 -13.00 5.82
C LEU A 109 1.27 -11.58 5.21
N ILE A 110 0.08 -11.12 4.83
CA ILE A 110 -0.19 -9.77 4.32
C ILE A 110 -0.52 -8.85 5.49
N PHE A 111 -0.12 -7.59 5.40
CA PHE A 111 -0.34 -6.59 6.45
C PHE A 111 -1.32 -5.51 5.94
N GLY A 112 -2.60 -5.68 6.25
CA GLY A 112 -3.65 -4.70 5.94
C GLY A 112 -3.69 -3.59 6.97
N VAL A 113 -3.01 -2.48 6.72
CA VAL A 113 -2.85 -1.38 7.68
C VAL A 113 -3.86 -0.27 7.39
N THR A 114 -4.59 0.13 8.43
CA THR A 114 -5.45 1.31 8.35
C THR A 114 -4.62 2.58 8.42
N ALA A 115 -4.83 3.48 7.46
CA ALA A 115 -4.30 4.83 7.50
C ALA A 115 -5.37 5.79 6.96
N SER A 116 -5.69 6.82 7.75
CA SER A 116 -6.66 7.84 7.33
C SER A 116 -6.02 8.84 6.38
N LEU A 117 -6.71 9.13 5.29
CA LEU A 117 -6.30 10.17 4.34
C LEU A 117 -6.79 11.58 4.73
N THR A 118 -7.53 11.71 5.84
CA THR A 118 -8.24 12.94 6.18
C THR A 118 -7.32 14.06 6.66
N TYR A 119 -6.28 13.71 7.41
CA TYR A 119 -5.46 14.70 8.14
C TYR A 119 -4.01 14.79 7.66
N GLU A 120 -3.50 13.76 6.99
CA GLU A 120 -2.13 13.74 6.49
C GLU A 120 -2.07 14.00 4.99
N LYS A 121 -1.06 14.76 4.53
CA LYS A 121 -0.88 15.06 3.10
C LYS A 121 -0.47 13.83 2.28
N PRO A 122 -0.96 13.68 1.02
CA PRO A 122 -0.74 12.49 0.18
C PRO A 122 0.73 12.18 -0.09
N TYR A 123 1.57 13.20 -0.29
CA TYR A 123 3.00 12.98 -0.58
C TYR A 123 3.75 12.26 0.56
N ALA A 124 3.37 12.51 1.82
CA ALA A 124 3.99 11.86 2.98
C ALA A 124 3.53 10.39 3.11
N LEU A 125 2.24 10.11 2.92
CA LEU A 125 1.69 8.76 2.93
C LEU A 125 2.24 7.94 1.75
N ALA A 126 2.35 8.53 0.56
CA ALA A 126 2.93 7.90 -0.64
C ALA A 126 4.30 7.28 -0.35
N ARG A 127 5.18 8.06 0.29
CA ARG A 127 6.54 7.62 0.65
C ARG A 127 6.52 6.49 1.68
N ARG A 128 5.71 6.63 2.74
CA ARG A 128 5.65 5.62 3.82
C ARG A 128 5.13 4.28 3.31
N LEU A 129 4.07 4.29 2.50
CA LEU A 129 3.52 3.07 1.91
C LEU A 129 4.49 2.44 0.90
N SER A 130 5.17 3.21 0.03
CA SER A 130 6.21 2.64 -0.86
C SER A 130 7.37 2.04 -0.07
N THR A 131 7.81 2.68 1.01
CA THR A 131 8.87 2.15 1.88
C THR A 131 8.46 0.81 2.48
N VAL A 132 7.25 0.73 3.03
CA VAL A 132 6.76 -0.52 3.64
C VAL A 132 6.46 -1.59 2.59
N ASP A 133 6.04 -1.21 1.38
CA ASP A 133 5.88 -2.15 0.26
C ASP A 133 7.22 -2.77 -0.15
N HIS A 134 8.29 -1.99 -0.21
CA HIS A 134 9.65 -2.52 -0.41
C HIS A 134 10.08 -3.45 0.73
N LEU A 135 9.97 -3.01 1.98
CA LEU A 135 10.43 -3.78 3.16
C LEU A 135 9.60 -5.04 3.45
N SER A 136 8.36 -5.07 2.98
CA SER A 136 7.48 -6.25 3.07
C SER A 136 7.52 -7.12 1.82
N GLU A 137 8.33 -6.74 0.82
CA GLU A 137 8.44 -7.42 -0.48
C GLU A 137 7.09 -7.52 -1.21
N GLY A 138 6.25 -6.49 -1.07
CA GLY A 138 4.95 -6.43 -1.71
C GLY A 138 3.81 -7.02 -0.87
N ARG A 139 3.97 -7.19 0.44
CA ARG A 139 2.94 -7.79 1.33
C ARG A 139 2.16 -6.76 2.15
N VAL A 140 2.32 -5.47 1.87
CA VAL A 140 1.49 -4.43 2.51
C VAL A 140 0.20 -4.22 1.73
N ALA A 141 -0.87 -4.01 2.49
CA ALA A 141 -2.15 -3.55 1.99
C ALA A 141 -2.58 -2.32 2.80
N TRP A 142 -3.25 -1.37 2.16
CA TRP A 142 -3.75 -0.16 2.80
C TRP A 142 -5.26 -0.23 2.93
N ASN A 143 -5.78 -0.18 4.16
CA ASN A 143 -7.19 0.06 4.44
C ASN A 143 -7.48 1.56 4.44
N ILE A 144 -8.13 2.02 3.38
CA ILE A 144 -8.48 3.42 3.14
C ILE A 144 -9.66 3.80 4.02
N VAL A 145 -9.48 4.81 4.87
CA VAL A 145 -10.54 5.36 5.72
C VAL A 145 -10.52 6.89 5.72
N THR A 146 -11.69 7.49 5.91
CA THR A 146 -11.90 8.94 5.95
C THR A 146 -12.07 9.48 7.39
N SER A 147 -11.62 8.70 8.39
CA SER A 147 -11.92 8.93 9.81
C SER A 147 -13.43 9.06 10.10
N TYR A 148 -13.87 9.22 11.35
CA TYR A 148 -15.27 9.53 11.68
C TYR A 148 -15.48 10.06 13.12
N LEU A 149 -14.39 10.24 13.88
CA LEU A 149 -14.44 10.68 15.28
C LEU A 149 -14.13 12.17 15.36
N ASP A 150 -14.96 12.92 16.07
CA ASP A 150 -14.80 14.38 16.28
C ASP A 150 -13.55 14.70 17.09
N SER A 151 -13.19 13.79 18.01
CA SER A 151 -11.95 13.86 18.77
C SER A 151 -10.71 13.87 17.88
N ALA A 152 -10.71 13.16 16.75
CA ALA A 152 -9.60 13.19 15.80
C ALA A 152 -9.52 14.56 15.13
N ALA A 153 -10.65 15.09 14.64
CA ALA A 153 -10.69 16.39 13.96
C ALA A 153 -10.13 17.51 14.86
N ARG A 154 -10.55 17.55 16.13
CA ARG A 154 -10.07 18.52 17.12
C ARG A 154 -8.56 18.44 17.36
N ASN A 155 -8.01 17.24 17.49
CA ASN A 155 -6.56 17.06 17.70
C ASN A 155 -5.72 17.32 16.44
N HIS A 156 -6.34 17.27 15.26
CA HIS A 156 -5.71 17.62 13.98
C HIS A 156 -5.95 19.08 13.55
N GLY A 157 -6.44 19.92 14.45
CA GLY A 157 -6.55 21.38 14.26
C GLY A 157 -7.82 21.85 13.55
N LEU A 158 -8.84 20.99 13.45
CA LEU A 158 -10.18 21.38 12.99
C LEU A 158 -11.12 21.62 14.19
N ASN A 159 -12.20 22.36 14.00
CA ASN A 159 -13.20 22.54 15.06
C ASN A 159 -14.11 21.32 15.19
N GLU A 160 -14.51 20.76 14.06
CA GLU A 160 -15.40 19.61 13.92
C GLU A 160 -14.97 18.77 12.71
N GLN A 161 -15.61 17.62 12.50
CA GLN A 161 -15.34 16.81 11.33
C GLN A 161 -15.69 17.50 10.01
N ILE A 162 -14.88 17.23 8.99
CA ILE A 162 -15.25 17.54 7.61
C ILE A 162 -16.51 16.74 7.25
N GLU A 163 -17.46 17.39 6.57
CA GLU A 163 -18.71 16.78 6.13
C GLU A 163 -18.50 15.45 5.38
N HIS A 164 -19.43 14.52 5.57
CA HIS A 164 -19.27 13.12 5.11
C HIS A 164 -18.93 13.00 3.62
N ASP A 165 -19.70 13.66 2.76
CA ASP A 165 -19.50 13.57 1.30
C ASP A 165 -18.25 14.33 0.84
N GLU A 166 -17.94 15.47 1.49
CA GLU A 166 -16.73 16.25 1.19
C GLU A 166 -15.48 15.45 1.54
N ARG A 167 -15.51 14.60 2.58
CA ARG A 167 -14.40 13.68 2.90
C ARG A 167 -14.14 12.66 1.78
N TYR A 168 -15.19 12.18 1.12
CA TYR A 168 -15.02 11.29 -0.04
C TYR A 168 -14.55 12.04 -1.29
N ALA A 169 -14.99 13.29 -1.50
CA ALA A 169 -14.44 14.14 -2.56
C ALA A 169 -12.94 14.42 -2.37
N ILE A 170 -12.52 14.67 -1.12
CA ILE A 170 -11.09 14.76 -0.76
C ILE A 170 -10.40 13.42 -1.04
N ALA A 171 -11.01 12.29 -0.66
CA ALA A 171 -10.46 10.96 -0.85
C ALA A 171 -10.20 10.63 -2.33
N ASP A 172 -11.14 11.01 -3.22
CA ASP A 172 -11.00 10.82 -4.67
C ASP A 172 -9.75 11.54 -5.20
N GLU A 173 -9.61 12.85 -4.91
CA GLU A 173 -8.43 13.61 -5.36
C GLU A 173 -7.13 13.13 -4.68
N TYR A 174 -7.23 12.66 -3.42
CA TYR A 174 -6.10 12.09 -2.70
C TYR A 174 -5.54 10.86 -3.41
N LEU A 175 -6.41 9.93 -3.82
CA LEU A 175 -6.00 8.75 -4.58
C LEU A 175 -5.46 9.13 -5.95
N GLU A 176 -6.06 10.11 -6.63
CA GLU A 176 -5.52 10.61 -7.90
C GLU A 176 -4.06 11.09 -7.76
N VAL A 177 -3.74 11.83 -6.69
CA VAL A 177 -2.35 12.22 -6.39
C VAL A 177 -1.48 10.99 -6.17
N LEU A 178 -1.93 10.04 -5.35
CA LEU A 178 -1.15 8.85 -5.00
C LEU A 178 -0.88 7.95 -6.22
N TYR A 179 -1.87 7.70 -7.07
CA TYR A 179 -1.70 6.92 -8.29
C TYR A 179 -0.74 7.60 -9.26
N LYS A 180 -0.82 8.94 -9.41
CA LYS A 180 0.17 9.68 -10.20
C LYS A 180 1.60 9.50 -9.65
N LEU A 181 1.78 9.50 -8.32
CA LEU A 181 3.09 9.28 -7.70
C LEU A 181 3.58 7.85 -7.89
N TRP A 182 2.79 6.84 -7.50
CA TRP A 182 3.20 5.43 -7.51
C TRP A 182 3.31 4.83 -8.90
N GLU A 183 2.34 5.10 -9.77
CA GLU A 183 2.25 4.51 -11.10
C GLU A 183 2.90 5.40 -12.16
N GLY A 184 2.76 6.73 -12.02
CA GLY A 184 3.14 7.68 -13.07
C GLY A 184 4.55 8.24 -12.99
N SER A 185 5.08 8.49 -11.78
CA SER A 185 6.28 9.33 -11.64
C SER A 185 7.57 8.65 -12.13
N PHE A 186 7.66 7.32 -12.03
CA PHE A 186 8.79 6.52 -12.49
C PHE A 186 8.37 5.56 -13.60
N ARG A 187 9.15 5.48 -14.67
CA ARG A 187 9.01 4.44 -15.71
C ARG A 187 9.42 3.07 -15.14
N ASP A 188 8.84 1.97 -15.64
CA ASP A 188 9.10 0.63 -15.07
C ASP A 188 10.57 0.19 -15.13
N ASP A 189 11.31 0.61 -16.16
CA ASP A 189 12.73 0.30 -16.38
C ASP A 189 13.66 1.47 -15.98
N SER A 190 13.18 2.43 -15.18
CA SER A 190 13.96 3.61 -14.83
C SER A 190 15.16 3.30 -13.93
N VAL A 191 15.06 2.28 -13.08
CA VAL A 191 16.12 1.90 -12.15
C VAL A 191 17.06 0.92 -12.84
N LEU A 192 18.24 1.41 -13.21
CA LEU A 192 19.25 0.63 -13.92
C LEU A 192 20.21 -0.08 -12.94
N ALA A 193 20.54 0.59 -11.83
CA ALA A 193 21.58 0.15 -10.89
C ALA A 193 22.89 -0.30 -11.57
N ASP A 194 23.25 0.36 -12.67
CA ASP A 194 24.38 -0.02 -13.52
C ASP A 194 25.70 0.51 -12.92
N ARG A 195 26.50 -0.43 -12.40
CA ARG A 195 27.80 -0.15 -11.78
C ARG A 195 28.88 0.22 -12.81
N GLN A 196 28.77 -0.25 -14.05
CA GLN A 196 29.76 0.01 -15.09
C GLN A 196 29.59 1.43 -15.66
N LEU A 197 28.33 1.81 -15.96
CA LEU A 197 27.99 3.16 -16.41
C LEU A 197 27.98 4.19 -15.27
N GLY A 198 27.98 3.73 -14.02
CA GLY A 198 27.85 4.58 -12.83
C GLY A 198 26.49 5.28 -12.78
N THR A 199 25.43 4.62 -13.28
CA THR A 199 24.09 5.20 -13.43
C THR A 199 23.09 4.36 -12.66
N TYR A 200 22.51 4.93 -11.61
CA TYR A 200 21.49 4.23 -10.81
C TYR A 200 20.10 4.33 -11.45
N ILE A 201 19.74 5.52 -11.96
CA ILE A 201 18.44 5.79 -12.58
C ILE A 201 18.67 6.40 -13.95
N ALA A 202 17.92 5.96 -14.96
CA ALA A 202 17.92 6.54 -16.29
C ALA A 202 17.56 8.04 -16.22
N SER A 203 18.28 8.89 -16.97
CA SER A 203 18.08 10.35 -16.96
C SER A 203 16.68 10.78 -17.38
N ASP A 204 16.01 9.95 -18.18
CA ASP A 204 14.64 10.13 -18.67
C ASP A 204 13.61 9.26 -17.90
N GLY A 205 14.03 8.61 -16.82
CA GLY A 205 13.22 7.62 -16.11
C GLY A 205 12.25 8.19 -15.08
N VAL A 206 12.39 9.47 -14.72
CA VAL A 206 11.63 10.12 -13.63
C VAL A 206 11.01 11.43 -14.11
N ARG A 207 9.76 11.66 -13.69
CA ARG A 207 9.02 12.88 -13.99
C ARG A 207 8.20 13.39 -12.81
N GLU A 208 8.00 14.70 -12.81
CA GLU A 208 6.99 15.36 -12.00
C GLU A 208 5.57 14.92 -12.43
N ILE A 209 4.66 14.86 -11.45
CA ILE A 209 3.26 14.52 -11.67
C ILE A 209 2.40 15.76 -11.96
N ASN A 210 2.90 16.96 -11.59
CA ASN A 210 2.27 18.25 -11.85
C ASN A 210 0.77 18.29 -11.48
N HIS A 211 0.39 17.65 -10.37
CA HIS A 211 -1.01 17.61 -9.96
C HIS A 211 -1.43 18.98 -9.39
N LYS A 212 -2.55 19.52 -9.90
CA LYS A 212 -3.20 20.74 -9.41
C LYS A 212 -4.72 20.50 -9.38
N GLY A 213 -5.24 20.14 -8.22
CA GLY A 213 -6.67 19.90 -8.00
C GLY A 213 -7.31 20.94 -7.08
N LYS A 214 -8.50 20.64 -6.56
CA LYS A 214 -9.23 21.50 -5.61
C LYS A 214 -8.59 21.45 -4.23
N TYR A 215 -8.09 20.28 -3.81
CA TYR A 215 -7.61 20.01 -2.46
C TYR A 215 -6.09 19.97 -2.35
N PHE A 216 -5.39 19.59 -3.42
CA PHE A 216 -3.97 19.34 -3.42
C PHE A 216 -3.26 19.96 -4.63
N GLU A 217 -2.08 20.51 -4.37
CA GLU A 217 -1.11 20.91 -5.39
C GLU A 217 0.21 20.19 -5.08
N VAL A 218 0.59 19.26 -5.95
CA VAL A 218 1.74 18.37 -5.76
C VAL A 218 2.53 18.29 -7.06
N PRO A 219 3.69 18.96 -7.17
CA PRO A 219 4.55 18.87 -8.34
C PRO A 219 5.12 17.46 -8.55
N GLY A 220 5.57 16.79 -7.48
CA GLY A 220 6.37 15.57 -7.57
C GLY A 220 7.87 15.89 -7.75
N PRO A 221 8.68 14.95 -8.27
CA PRO A 221 8.36 13.54 -8.56
C PRO A 221 8.04 12.75 -7.28
N HIS A 222 7.68 11.47 -7.39
CA HIS A 222 7.66 10.58 -6.25
C HIS A 222 9.07 10.44 -5.65
N PHE A 223 9.15 10.22 -4.35
CA PHE A 223 10.44 10.16 -3.65
C PHE A 223 11.02 8.74 -3.58
N CYS A 224 10.23 7.72 -3.92
CA CYS A 224 10.65 6.33 -3.89
C CYS A 224 10.64 5.75 -5.31
N GLU A 225 11.64 4.90 -5.60
CA GLU A 225 11.61 4.08 -6.81
C GLU A 225 10.45 3.06 -6.77
N PRO A 226 10.03 2.52 -7.93
CA PRO A 226 8.91 1.58 -8.01
C PRO A 226 9.06 0.39 -7.05
N SER A 227 8.09 0.22 -6.15
CA SER A 227 8.03 -0.91 -5.23
C SER A 227 7.41 -2.15 -5.90
N PRO A 228 7.51 -3.35 -5.29
CA PRO A 228 6.99 -4.60 -5.85
C PRO A 228 5.56 -4.51 -6.38
N GLN A 229 4.67 -3.80 -5.66
CA GLN A 229 3.29 -3.59 -6.07
C GLN A 229 3.05 -2.21 -6.73
N ARG A 230 3.99 -1.25 -6.59
CA ARG A 230 3.80 0.21 -6.78
C ARG A 230 2.71 0.73 -5.86
N THR A 231 1.45 0.61 -6.26
CA THR A 231 0.30 0.85 -5.40
C THR A 231 0.11 -0.36 -4.45
N PRO A 232 0.06 -0.18 -3.13
CA PRO A 232 -0.23 -1.27 -2.19
C PRO A 232 -1.62 -1.85 -2.44
N PHE A 233 -1.90 -3.08 -2.01
CA PHE A 233 -3.23 -3.66 -2.18
C PHE A 233 -4.29 -2.83 -1.42
N LEU A 234 -5.39 -2.47 -2.06
CA LEU A 234 -6.35 -1.50 -1.53
C LEU A 234 -7.53 -2.18 -0.83
N PHE A 235 -7.48 -2.20 0.50
CA PHE A 235 -8.66 -2.41 1.33
C PHE A 235 -9.48 -1.11 1.45
N GLN A 236 -10.79 -1.22 1.58
CA GLN A 236 -11.68 -0.11 1.89
C GLN A 236 -12.83 -0.60 2.79
N ALA A 237 -13.36 0.24 3.69
CA ALA A 237 -14.34 -0.20 4.70
C ALA A 237 -15.64 0.63 4.79
N GLY A 238 -15.87 1.55 3.85
CA GLY A 238 -17.02 2.47 3.85
C GLY A 238 -18.16 1.96 2.98
N VAL A 239 -19.32 1.72 3.58
CA VAL A 239 -20.53 1.17 2.91
C VAL A 239 -21.69 2.16 2.76
N SER A 240 -21.45 3.46 3.00
CA SER A 240 -22.41 4.53 2.63
C SER A 240 -22.57 4.60 1.12
N GLU A 241 -23.50 5.40 0.59
CA GLU A 241 -23.63 5.59 -0.87
C GLU A 241 -22.31 6.11 -1.48
N ALA A 242 -21.74 7.17 -0.90
CA ALA A 242 -20.43 7.69 -1.27
C ALA A 242 -19.32 6.64 -1.06
N GLY A 243 -19.36 5.91 0.05
CA GLY A 243 -18.39 4.85 0.36
C GLY A 243 -18.41 3.69 -0.63
N ASN A 244 -19.60 3.21 -1.02
CA ASN A 244 -19.75 2.14 -2.00
C ASN A 244 -19.31 2.59 -3.40
N LYS A 245 -19.60 3.84 -3.78
CA LYS A 245 -19.10 4.43 -5.04
C LYS A 245 -17.57 4.48 -5.04
N PHE A 246 -16.98 5.01 -3.98
CA PHE A 246 -15.52 5.10 -3.81
C PHE A 246 -14.86 3.73 -3.77
N GLY A 247 -15.40 2.80 -2.98
CA GLY A 247 -14.91 1.43 -2.82
C GLY A 247 -15.05 0.62 -4.11
N GLY A 248 -16.18 0.70 -4.81
CA GLY A 248 -16.38 0.04 -6.10
C GLY A 248 -15.43 0.55 -7.19
N ALA A 249 -15.09 1.85 -7.17
CA ALA A 249 -14.11 2.42 -8.08
C ALA A 249 -12.67 2.01 -7.74
N ASN A 250 -12.26 2.10 -6.47
CA ASN A 250 -10.85 2.02 -6.10
C ASN A 250 -10.43 0.73 -5.39
N GLY A 251 -11.32 0.16 -4.58
CA GLY A 251 -11.00 -0.96 -3.68
C GLY A 251 -10.80 -2.27 -4.42
N GLU A 252 -9.88 -3.08 -3.90
CA GLU A 252 -9.57 -4.44 -4.36
C GLU A 252 -10.10 -5.48 -3.35
N ALA A 253 -10.24 -5.07 -2.08
CA ALA A 253 -11.06 -5.76 -1.11
C ALA A 253 -11.91 -4.79 -0.28
N ILE A 254 -13.21 -5.06 -0.16
CA ILE A 254 -14.14 -4.23 0.59
C ILE A 254 -14.52 -4.95 1.88
N PHE A 255 -14.13 -4.34 3.00
CA PHE A 255 -14.52 -4.76 4.34
C PHE A 255 -15.92 -4.23 4.66
N ILE A 256 -16.86 -5.13 4.91
CA ILE A 256 -18.24 -4.79 5.25
C ILE A 256 -18.66 -5.35 6.61
N GLY A 257 -19.61 -4.67 7.24
CA GLY A 257 -20.37 -5.23 8.35
C GLY A 257 -21.60 -5.98 7.83
N GLY A 258 -22.02 -7.01 8.56
CA GLY A 258 -23.24 -7.78 8.30
C GLY A 258 -23.76 -8.41 9.59
N GLN A 259 -25.06 -8.77 9.61
CA GLN A 259 -25.65 -9.53 10.72
C GLN A 259 -26.13 -10.92 10.29
N THR A 260 -26.65 -11.03 9.07
CA THR A 260 -27.03 -12.30 8.46
C THR A 260 -26.53 -12.35 7.02
N PRO A 261 -26.29 -13.54 6.45
CA PRO A 261 -25.82 -13.62 5.08
C PRO A 261 -26.89 -13.18 4.06
N GLU A 262 -28.17 -13.40 4.33
CA GLU A 262 -29.27 -13.00 3.45
C GLU A 262 -29.30 -11.47 3.26
N ALA A 263 -29.17 -10.72 4.36
CA ALA A 263 -29.11 -9.26 4.30
C ALA A 263 -27.81 -8.76 3.66
N THR A 264 -26.72 -9.52 3.81
CA THR A 264 -25.39 -9.16 3.31
C THR A 264 -25.29 -9.32 1.78
N ARG A 265 -26.05 -10.25 1.19
CA ARG A 265 -26.11 -10.47 -0.27
C ARG A 265 -26.37 -9.17 -1.05
N ALA A 266 -27.32 -8.36 -0.60
CA ALA A 266 -27.68 -7.10 -1.24
C ALA A 266 -26.50 -6.11 -1.28
N THR A 267 -25.72 -6.03 -0.20
CA THR A 267 -24.52 -5.19 -0.14
C THR A 267 -23.43 -5.70 -1.09
N VAL A 268 -23.20 -7.02 -1.12
CA VAL A 268 -22.24 -7.66 -2.03
C VAL A 268 -22.62 -7.40 -3.49
N ASP A 269 -23.89 -7.59 -3.85
CA ASP A 269 -24.42 -7.28 -5.18
C ASP A 269 -24.23 -5.83 -5.56
N ASN A 270 -24.53 -4.91 -4.64
CA ASN A 270 -24.40 -3.48 -4.89
C ASN A 270 -22.95 -3.09 -5.18
N ILE A 271 -21.99 -3.54 -4.34
CA ILE A 271 -20.56 -3.26 -4.51
C ILE A 271 -20.06 -3.76 -5.87
N ARG A 272 -20.37 -5.02 -6.20
CA ARG A 272 -19.96 -5.63 -7.48
C ARG A 272 -20.68 -5.00 -8.68
N GLY A 273 -21.93 -4.58 -8.51
CA GLY A 273 -22.69 -3.83 -9.51
C GLY A 273 -22.08 -2.47 -9.81
N ILE A 274 -21.65 -1.73 -8.79
CA ILE A 274 -20.94 -0.44 -8.94
C ILE A 274 -19.62 -0.64 -9.66
N ALA A 275 -18.84 -1.65 -9.29
CA ALA A 275 -17.58 -1.97 -9.95
C ALA A 275 -17.76 -2.25 -11.44
N LYS A 276 -18.76 -3.08 -11.77
CA LYS A 276 -19.14 -3.37 -13.16
C LYS A 276 -19.55 -2.10 -13.92
N ALA A 277 -20.35 -1.24 -13.29
CA ALA A 277 -20.76 0.04 -13.89
C ALA A 277 -19.57 1.00 -14.11
N ALA A 278 -18.52 0.89 -13.31
CA ALA A 278 -17.26 1.60 -13.47
C ALA A 278 -16.30 0.95 -14.48
N GLY A 279 -16.69 -0.16 -15.11
CA GLY A 279 -15.87 -0.86 -16.12
C GLY A 279 -14.87 -1.87 -15.57
N ARG A 280 -14.93 -2.19 -14.27
CA ARG A 280 -14.07 -3.17 -13.60
C ARG A 280 -14.69 -4.57 -13.64
N ASP A 281 -13.87 -5.61 -13.69
CA ASP A 281 -14.27 -6.98 -13.41
C ASP A 281 -14.68 -7.08 -11.92
N PRO A 282 -15.94 -7.44 -11.62
CA PRO A 282 -16.38 -7.64 -10.24
C PRO A 282 -15.56 -8.67 -9.46
N ASN A 283 -14.88 -9.60 -10.12
CA ASN A 283 -14.01 -10.60 -9.48
C ASN A 283 -12.69 -10.02 -8.96
N HIS A 284 -12.29 -8.84 -9.45
CA HIS A 284 -11.17 -8.06 -8.89
C HIS A 284 -11.53 -7.39 -7.56
N ILE A 285 -12.78 -7.52 -7.08
CA ILE A 285 -13.21 -7.03 -5.78
C ILE A 285 -13.57 -8.19 -4.86
N LYS A 286 -12.77 -8.36 -3.79
CA LYS A 286 -13.06 -9.31 -2.72
C LYS A 286 -13.91 -8.67 -1.65
N VAL A 287 -15.07 -9.23 -1.32
CA VAL A 287 -15.92 -8.72 -0.25
C VAL A 287 -15.67 -9.53 1.01
N ILE A 288 -15.16 -8.87 2.05
CA ILE A 288 -14.73 -9.48 3.32
C ILE A 288 -15.67 -8.99 4.42
N VAL A 289 -16.32 -9.91 5.13
CA VAL A 289 -17.25 -9.55 6.21
C VAL A 289 -16.59 -9.68 7.58
N GLY A 290 -16.90 -8.76 8.49
CA GLY A 290 -16.45 -8.84 9.88
C GLY A 290 -17.30 -9.81 10.68
N ILE A 291 -16.67 -10.82 11.29
CA ILE A 291 -17.33 -11.81 12.14
C ILE A 291 -16.47 -12.09 13.38
N ASN A 292 -17.12 -12.37 14.50
CA ASN A 292 -16.48 -12.94 15.67
C ASN A 292 -16.82 -14.42 15.79
N VAL A 293 -15.81 -15.23 16.10
CA VAL A 293 -15.95 -16.67 16.26
C VAL A 293 -15.51 -17.06 17.67
N ILE A 294 -16.37 -17.82 18.35
CA ILE A 294 -16.03 -18.56 19.57
C ILE A 294 -16.20 -20.03 19.23
N VAL A 295 -15.08 -20.73 19.05
CA VAL A 295 -15.05 -22.14 18.66
C VAL A 295 -14.49 -23.00 19.80
N ALA A 296 -15.04 -24.19 19.97
CA ALA A 296 -14.56 -25.23 20.88
C ALA A 296 -14.88 -26.63 20.31
N ALA A 297 -14.59 -27.70 21.06
CA ALA A 297 -14.86 -29.06 20.59
C ALA A 297 -16.38 -29.35 20.53
N THR A 298 -17.16 -28.80 21.48
CA THR A 298 -18.63 -28.89 21.47
C THR A 298 -19.30 -27.52 21.52
N ASP A 299 -20.59 -27.46 21.20
CA ASP A 299 -21.37 -26.23 21.30
C ASP A 299 -21.44 -25.75 22.76
N GLU A 300 -21.64 -26.67 23.71
CA GLU A 300 -21.71 -26.36 25.14
C GLU A 300 -20.43 -25.71 25.65
N GLU A 301 -19.26 -26.21 25.24
CA GLU A 301 -17.97 -25.62 25.60
C GLU A 301 -17.78 -24.23 25.00
N ALA A 302 -18.25 -24.01 23.76
CA ALA A 302 -18.18 -22.70 23.11
C ALA A 302 -19.09 -21.68 23.81
N TYR A 303 -20.30 -22.07 24.21
CA TYR A 303 -21.18 -21.22 25.00
C TYR A 303 -20.65 -20.98 26.42
N ALA A 304 -20.09 -21.99 27.08
CA ALA A 304 -19.42 -21.80 28.38
C ALA A 304 -18.27 -20.80 28.29
N LYS A 305 -17.48 -20.87 27.21
CA LYS A 305 -16.41 -19.91 26.90
C LYS A 305 -16.95 -18.49 26.68
N ARG A 306 -18.09 -18.34 25.98
CA ARG A 306 -18.78 -17.04 25.85
C ARG A 306 -19.18 -16.48 27.22
N GLU A 307 -19.80 -17.30 28.07
CA GLU A 307 -20.21 -16.87 29.41
C GLU A 307 -19.02 -16.46 30.27
N ASP A 308 -17.92 -17.20 30.21
CA ASP A 308 -16.66 -16.86 30.87
C ASP A 308 -16.14 -15.49 30.39
N TYR A 309 -16.10 -15.23 29.08
CA TYR A 309 -15.70 -13.93 28.54
C TYR A 309 -16.57 -12.77 29.01
N LEU A 310 -17.89 -12.98 29.12
CA LEU A 310 -18.82 -11.97 29.61
C LEU A 310 -18.55 -11.55 31.06
N GLN A 311 -17.92 -12.40 31.88
CA GLN A 311 -17.53 -12.03 33.26
C GLN A 311 -16.45 -10.94 33.30
N TYR A 312 -15.71 -10.74 32.21
CA TYR A 312 -14.63 -9.76 32.12
C TYR A 312 -15.04 -8.49 31.37
N ALA A 313 -16.22 -8.49 30.74
CA ALA A 313 -16.78 -7.36 30.03
C ALA A 313 -16.77 -6.08 30.88
N ASP A 314 -16.62 -4.94 30.21
CA ASP A 314 -16.67 -3.62 30.84
C ASP A 314 -17.78 -2.77 30.22
N ASP A 315 -18.83 -2.52 31.00
CA ASP A 315 -20.04 -1.82 30.56
C ASP A 315 -19.75 -0.40 30.09
N GLU A 316 -18.87 0.31 30.80
CA GLU A 316 -18.51 1.70 30.49
C GLU A 316 -17.74 1.78 29.17
N GLY A 317 -16.77 0.88 28.96
CA GLY A 317 -16.05 0.75 27.70
C GLY A 317 -16.97 0.37 26.54
N ALA A 318 -17.89 -0.56 26.76
CA ALA A 318 -18.88 -0.98 25.77
C ALA A 318 -19.77 0.20 25.33
N LEU A 319 -20.31 0.95 26.28
CA LEU A 319 -21.14 2.12 26.00
C LEU A 319 -20.34 3.27 25.36
N ALA A 320 -19.06 3.43 25.70
CA ALA A 320 -18.18 4.39 25.05
C ALA A 320 -17.95 4.07 23.57
N LEU A 321 -17.68 2.79 23.25
CA LEU A 321 -17.56 2.33 21.86
C LEU A 321 -18.86 2.54 21.09
N PHE A 322 -19.99 2.14 21.68
CA PHE A 322 -21.30 2.35 21.07
C PHE A 322 -21.59 3.83 20.82
N GLY A 323 -21.21 4.71 21.76
CA GLY A 323 -21.34 6.15 21.63
C GLY A 323 -20.53 6.69 20.45
N GLY A 324 -19.26 6.30 20.30
CA GLY A 324 -18.45 6.75 19.15
C GLY A 324 -18.95 6.20 17.81
N TRP A 325 -19.41 4.95 17.74
CA TRP A 325 -19.93 4.36 16.49
C TRP A 325 -21.24 4.98 16.02
N THR A 326 -22.09 5.42 16.95
CA THR A 326 -23.43 5.93 16.63
C THR A 326 -23.53 7.46 16.67
N GLY A 327 -22.63 8.10 17.42
CA GLY A 327 -22.68 9.51 17.81
C GLY A 327 -23.68 9.81 18.93
N ILE A 328 -24.15 8.79 19.67
CA ILE A 328 -25.24 8.94 20.65
C ILE A 328 -24.77 8.56 22.06
N ASP A 329 -24.96 9.48 23.02
CA ASP A 329 -24.66 9.26 24.42
C ASP A 329 -25.80 8.51 25.13
N LEU A 330 -25.64 7.19 25.31
CA LEU A 330 -26.63 6.36 26.00
C LEU A 330 -26.76 6.65 27.50
N SER A 331 -25.88 7.45 28.12
CA SER A 331 -26.03 7.84 29.53
C SER A 331 -27.24 8.73 29.78
N THR A 332 -27.74 9.37 28.72
CA THR A 332 -28.90 10.28 28.75
C THR A 332 -30.26 9.55 28.75
N TYR A 333 -30.25 8.24 28.51
CA TYR A 333 -31.44 7.38 28.44
C TYR A 333 -31.63 6.58 29.73
N ALA A 334 -32.81 6.01 29.97
CA ALA A 334 -33.03 5.13 31.13
C ALA A 334 -32.41 3.73 30.91
N ASP A 335 -32.00 3.05 31.98
CA ASP A 335 -31.31 1.74 31.86
C ASP A 335 -32.23 0.61 31.37
N ASP A 336 -33.52 0.70 31.68
CA ASP A 336 -34.58 -0.23 31.31
C ASP A 336 -35.31 0.15 30.01
N GLU A 337 -34.92 1.27 29.39
CA GLU A 337 -35.49 1.71 28.11
C GLU A 337 -35.26 0.67 27.01
N ASP A 338 -36.31 0.39 26.23
CA ASP A 338 -36.23 -0.52 25.11
C ASP A 338 -35.86 0.23 23.83
N PHE A 339 -34.59 0.16 23.46
CA PHE A 339 -34.02 0.90 22.33
C PHE A 339 -34.54 0.44 20.96
N ARG A 340 -35.36 -0.62 20.88
CA ARG A 340 -36.14 -0.95 19.67
C ARG A 340 -37.13 0.15 19.29
N PHE A 341 -37.55 0.94 20.27
CA PHE A 341 -38.49 2.05 20.15
C PHE A 341 -37.87 3.41 20.45
N SER A 342 -36.53 3.50 20.46
CA SER A 342 -35.81 4.76 20.70
C SER A 342 -36.22 5.86 19.72
N ASP A 343 -36.31 7.09 20.22
CA ASP A 343 -36.57 8.29 19.41
C ASP A 343 -35.38 8.69 18.53
N SER A 344 -34.18 8.14 18.79
CA SER A 344 -33.00 8.32 17.94
C SER A 344 -33.05 7.33 16.75
N PRO A 345 -33.22 7.81 15.50
CA PRO A 345 -33.31 6.91 14.34
C PRO A 345 -32.05 6.05 14.14
N ARG A 346 -30.88 6.58 14.52
CA ARG A 346 -29.60 5.85 14.45
C ARG A 346 -29.55 4.68 15.42
N VAL A 347 -29.89 4.91 16.69
CA VAL A 347 -29.92 3.85 17.72
C VAL A 347 -30.99 2.83 17.37
N GLN A 348 -32.20 3.31 17.03
CA GLN A 348 -33.32 2.46 16.66
C GLN A 348 -32.96 1.55 15.48
N SER A 349 -32.31 2.06 14.42
CA SER A 349 -31.89 1.27 13.27
C SER A 349 -30.91 0.15 13.65
N VAL A 350 -29.87 0.48 14.43
CA VAL A 350 -28.88 -0.50 14.89
C VAL A 350 -29.52 -1.58 15.76
N VAL A 351 -30.35 -1.17 16.73
CA VAL A 351 -30.95 -2.06 17.72
C VAL A 351 -32.06 -2.92 17.12
N ARG A 352 -32.90 -2.38 16.23
CA ARG A 352 -33.89 -3.19 15.49
C ARG A 352 -33.23 -4.26 14.65
N ARG A 353 -32.09 -3.93 14.03
CA ARG A 353 -31.30 -4.92 13.30
C ARG A 353 -30.85 -6.04 14.25
N PHE A 354 -30.28 -5.72 15.42
CA PHE A 354 -29.89 -6.74 16.38
C PHE A 354 -31.08 -7.57 16.88
N SER A 355 -32.19 -6.93 17.21
CA SER A 355 -33.40 -7.60 17.66
C SER A 355 -33.99 -8.57 16.64
N ALA A 356 -33.75 -8.35 15.34
CA ALA A 356 -34.25 -9.20 14.28
C ALA A 356 -33.28 -10.33 13.89
N THR A 357 -32.01 -10.23 14.28
CA THR A 357 -30.95 -11.12 13.74
C THR A 357 -30.17 -11.87 14.80
N VAL A 358 -30.18 -11.43 16.06
CA VAL A 358 -29.44 -12.09 17.14
C VAL A 358 -30.27 -13.27 17.67
N PRO A 359 -29.80 -14.52 17.54
CA PRO A 359 -30.56 -15.70 17.94
C PRO A 359 -31.00 -15.64 19.41
N GLY A 360 -32.24 -16.06 19.68
CA GLY A 360 -32.78 -16.13 21.05
C GLY A 360 -33.19 -14.78 21.65
N THR A 361 -33.17 -13.69 20.87
CA THR A 361 -33.60 -12.35 21.34
C THR A 361 -34.95 -11.90 20.79
N ASP A 362 -35.66 -12.79 20.10
CA ASP A 362 -36.98 -12.51 19.54
C ASP A 362 -37.94 -12.01 20.63
N ASN A 363 -38.56 -10.86 20.37
CA ASN A 363 -39.49 -10.19 21.28
C ASN A 363 -38.92 -9.69 22.63
N LEU A 364 -37.63 -9.89 22.93
CA LEU A 364 -37.01 -9.36 24.15
C LEU A 364 -36.72 -7.85 24.04
N PRO A 365 -36.86 -7.06 25.13
CA PRO A 365 -36.54 -5.64 25.10
C PRO A 365 -35.05 -5.42 24.90
N TRP A 366 -34.60 -4.54 24.02
CA TRP A 366 -33.17 -4.24 23.92
C TRP A 366 -32.81 -3.08 24.82
N THR A 367 -32.48 -3.38 26.08
CA THR A 367 -32.01 -2.41 27.09
C THR A 367 -30.52 -2.14 26.98
N LYS A 368 -30.00 -1.14 27.71
CA LYS A 368 -28.55 -0.85 27.74
C LYS A 368 -27.74 -2.10 28.08
N ARG A 369 -28.20 -2.88 29.07
CA ARG A 369 -27.57 -4.14 29.49
C ARG A 369 -27.45 -5.13 28.34
N ARG A 370 -28.49 -5.30 27.52
CA ARG A 370 -28.47 -6.23 26.39
C ARG A 370 -27.58 -5.74 25.25
N ILE A 371 -27.56 -4.42 25.01
CA ILE A 371 -26.61 -3.80 24.08
C ILE A 371 -25.18 -4.09 24.54
N VAL A 372 -24.86 -3.83 25.82
CA VAL A 372 -23.55 -4.10 26.42
C VAL A 372 -23.18 -5.58 26.28
N GLU A 373 -24.04 -6.50 26.70
CA GLU A 373 -23.79 -7.94 26.58
C GLU A 373 -23.46 -8.34 25.13
N TYR A 374 -24.19 -7.79 24.15
CA TYR A 374 -23.97 -8.10 22.75
C TYR A 374 -22.64 -7.56 22.20
N ILE A 375 -22.26 -6.32 22.58
CA ILE A 375 -21.07 -5.66 22.02
C ILE A 375 -19.79 -5.98 22.78
N SER A 376 -19.87 -6.39 24.05
CA SER A 376 -18.70 -6.75 24.86
C SER A 376 -17.95 -7.97 24.35
N VAL A 377 -18.60 -8.77 23.50
CA VAL A 377 -18.03 -9.97 22.88
C VAL A 377 -17.96 -9.77 21.36
N GLY A 378 -17.15 -8.79 20.93
CA GLY A 378 -16.82 -8.61 19.52
C GLY A 378 -17.46 -7.44 18.78
N GLY A 379 -17.95 -6.42 19.51
CA GLY A 379 -18.48 -5.20 18.94
C GLY A 379 -19.81 -5.38 18.19
N LEU A 380 -20.05 -4.57 17.16
CA LEU A 380 -21.34 -4.55 16.44
C LEU A 380 -21.55 -5.73 15.49
N GLN A 381 -20.52 -6.52 15.18
CA GLN A 381 -20.55 -7.53 14.12
C GLN A 381 -21.36 -8.78 14.48
N ALA A 382 -21.67 -9.61 13.49
CA ALA A 382 -22.23 -10.94 13.70
C ALA A 382 -21.30 -11.82 14.56
N LYS A 383 -21.89 -12.76 15.28
CA LYS A 383 -21.18 -13.73 16.11
C LYS A 383 -21.59 -15.14 15.74
N ILE A 384 -20.61 -16.04 15.72
CA ILE A 384 -20.81 -17.48 15.57
C ILE A 384 -20.17 -18.14 16.79
N VAL A 385 -20.99 -18.85 17.57
CA VAL A 385 -20.57 -19.53 18.81
C VAL A 385 -20.99 -20.98 18.69
N GLY A 386 -20.03 -21.90 18.74
CA GLY A 386 -20.34 -23.33 18.65
C GLY A 386 -19.12 -24.23 18.48
N SER A 387 -19.41 -25.51 18.25
CA SER A 387 -18.43 -26.54 17.91
C SER A 387 -17.73 -26.23 16.58
N THR A 388 -16.62 -26.92 16.31
CA THR A 388 -15.95 -26.96 14.99
C THR A 388 -16.95 -27.07 13.84
N LYS A 389 -17.89 -28.03 13.91
CA LYS A 389 -18.86 -28.27 12.85
C LYS A 389 -19.82 -27.09 12.70
N THR A 390 -20.39 -26.60 13.80
CA THR A 390 -21.34 -25.48 13.82
C THR A 390 -20.73 -24.24 13.19
N VAL A 391 -19.49 -23.92 13.57
CA VAL A 391 -18.80 -22.73 13.04
C VAL A 391 -18.47 -22.91 11.56
N ALA A 392 -17.96 -24.07 11.15
CA ALA A 392 -17.64 -24.34 9.74
C ALA A 392 -18.89 -24.29 8.84
N ASP A 393 -20.01 -24.88 9.30
CA ASP A 393 -21.30 -24.86 8.59
C ASP A 393 -21.79 -23.42 8.39
N GLU A 394 -21.73 -22.58 9.43
CA GLU A 394 -22.16 -21.19 9.29
C GLU A 394 -21.23 -20.38 8.37
N LEU A 395 -19.91 -20.51 8.47
CA LEU A 395 -19.00 -19.80 7.56
C LEU A 395 -19.18 -20.22 6.10
N GLU A 396 -19.40 -21.52 5.84
CA GLU A 396 -19.76 -22.03 4.52
C GLU A 396 -21.08 -21.43 4.03
N ARG A 397 -22.11 -21.42 4.88
CA ARG A 397 -23.40 -20.79 4.59
C ARG A 397 -23.27 -19.30 4.30
N TRP A 398 -22.41 -18.57 5.02
CA TRP A 398 -22.15 -17.16 4.74
C TRP A 398 -21.60 -16.96 3.33
N VAL A 399 -20.63 -17.78 2.92
CA VAL A 399 -20.07 -17.72 1.56
C VAL A 399 -21.12 -18.09 0.52
N GLU A 400 -21.86 -19.18 0.70
CA GLU A 400 -22.86 -19.66 -0.27
C GLU A 400 -24.03 -18.69 -0.45
N VAL A 401 -24.58 -18.15 0.65
CA VAL A 401 -25.79 -17.33 0.62
C VAL A 401 -25.50 -15.88 0.28
N SER A 402 -24.41 -15.31 0.78
CA SER A 402 -24.10 -13.88 0.58
C SER A 402 -23.11 -13.62 -0.54
N ASP A 403 -22.38 -14.65 -0.99
CA ASP A 403 -21.30 -14.57 -1.97
C ASP A 403 -20.13 -13.67 -1.52
N VAL A 404 -19.91 -13.59 -0.21
CA VAL A 404 -18.66 -13.02 0.35
C VAL A 404 -17.46 -13.90 -0.04
N ASP A 405 -16.29 -13.28 -0.06
CA ASP A 405 -15.02 -13.94 -0.39
C ASP A 405 -14.26 -14.38 0.88
N GLY A 406 -14.65 -13.86 2.04
CA GLY A 406 -14.09 -14.30 3.32
C GLY A 406 -14.38 -13.39 4.50
N PHE A 407 -13.54 -13.49 5.53
CA PHE A 407 -13.83 -12.97 6.86
C PHE A 407 -12.65 -12.21 7.48
N ASN A 408 -12.94 -11.04 8.04
CA ASN A 408 -12.10 -10.38 9.04
C ASN A 408 -12.52 -10.90 10.42
N LEU A 409 -11.74 -11.81 10.97
CA LEU A 409 -12.03 -12.48 12.25
C LEU A 409 -11.56 -11.62 13.42
N ALA A 410 -12.50 -10.95 14.07
CA ALA A 410 -12.23 -10.19 15.28
C ALA A 410 -11.92 -11.11 16.47
N HIS A 411 -10.98 -10.68 17.31
CA HIS A 411 -10.59 -11.41 18.51
C HIS A 411 -11.38 -10.92 19.73
N ILE A 412 -11.71 -11.84 20.62
CA ILE A 412 -12.22 -11.53 21.96
C ILE A 412 -11.06 -11.55 22.95
N VAL A 413 -10.16 -12.53 22.80
CA VAL A 413 -8.87 -12.61 23.50
C VAL A 413 -7.76 -12.84 22.48
N ASN A 414 -6.61 -12.19 22.63
CA ASN A 414 -5.50 -12.32 21.68
C ASN A 414 -4.21 -12.74 22.41
N PRO A 415 -3.58 -13.87 22.01
CA PRO A 415 -3.83 -14.66 20.79
C PRO A 415 -4.93 -15.72 20.90
N GLY A 416 -5.54 -15.93 22.08
CA GLY A 416 -6.39 -17.10 22.35
C GLY A 416 -7.51 -17.38 21.35
N THR A 417 -8.19 -16.35 20.80
CA THR A 417 -9.20 -16.54 19.76
C THR A 417 -8.58 -17.15 18.48
N PHE A 418 -7.40 -16.68 18.07
CA PHE A 418 -6.72 -17.21 16.88
C PHE A 418 -6.15 -18.60 17.12
N GLU A 419 -5.64 -18.89 18.33
CA GLU A 419 -5.23 -20.24 18.72
C GLU A 419 -6.41 -21.22 18.59
N ASP A 420 -7.57 -20.87 19.12
CA ASP A 420 -8.78 -21.71 19.05
C ASP A 420 -9.24 -21.92 17.60
N ILE A 421 -9.20 -20.87 16.75
CA ILE A 421 -9.51 -20.99 15.32
C ILE A 421 -8.54 -21.96 14.63
N ILE A 422 -7.24 -21.85 14.91
CA ILE A 422 -6.20 -22.69 14.31
C ILE A 422 -6.37 -24.15 14.73
N GLU A 423 -6.66 -24.38 16.00
CA GLU A 423 -6.82 -25.72 16.57
C GLU A 423 -8.11 -26.39 16.11
N PHE A 424 -9.25 -25.70 16.27
CA PHE A 424 -10.57 -26.32 16.12
C PHE A 424 -11.17 -26.13 14.72
N LEU A 425 -10.96 -24.99 14.06
CA LEU A 425 -11.69 -24.62 12.85
C LEU A 425 -10.91 -24.88 11.56
N LEU A 426 -9.63 -24.51 11.51
CA LEU A 426 -8.84 -24.64 10.27
C LEU A 426 -8.75 -26.08 9.74
N PRO A 427 -8.58 -27.13 10.56
CA PRO A 427 -8.56 -28.50 10.06
C PRO A 427 -9.86 -28.90 9.36
N GLU A 428 -11.00 -28.45 9.88
CA GLU A 428 -12.32 -28.72 9.29
C GLU A 428 -12.53 -27.95 7.98
N LEU A 429 -12.17 -26.66 7.93
CA LEU A 429 -12.27 -25.88 6.70
C LEU A 429 -11.39 -26.46 5.58
N ARG A 430 -10.19 -26.95 5.92
CA ARG A 430 -9.29 -27.67 5.01
C ARG A 430 -9.88 -28.99 4.54
N HIS A 431 -10.40 -29.81 5.47
CA HIS A 431 -11.07 -31.06 5.13
C HIS A 431 -12.24 -30.86 4.15
N ARG A 432 -12.98 -29.75 4.27
CA ARG A 432 -14.06 -29.36 3.36
C ARG A 432 -13.60 -28.74 2.04
N GLY A 433 -12.31 -28.51 1.87
CA GLY A 433 -11.74 -27.80 0.71
C GLY A 433 -12.15 -26.33 0.64
N LEU A 434 -12.48 -25.71 1.78
CA LEU A 434 -12.87 -24.30 1.89
C LEU A 434 -11.69 -23.40 2.27
N PHE A 435 -10.57 -23.97 2.70
CA PHE A 435 -9.38 -23.21 3.06
C PHE A 435 -8.13 -23.91 2.55
N ARG A 436 -7.12 -23.11 2.21
CA ARG A 436 -5.87 -23.59 1.64
C ARG A 436 -5.13 -24.56 2.57
N GLU A 437 -4.68 -25.67 2.00
CA GLU A 437 -3.78 -26.64 2.65
C GLU A 437 -2.35 -26.10 2.73
N THR A 438 -1.89 -25.47 1.65
CA THR A 438 -0.57 -24.85 1.53
C THR A 438 -0.66 -23.49 0.88
N VAL A 439 0.38 -22.67 1.06
CA VAL A 439 0.53 -21.42 0.29
C VAL A 439 1.02 -21.78 -1.11
N GLU A 440 0.33 -21.31 -2.14
CA GLU A 440 0.65 -21.63 -3.54
C GLU A 440 2.02 -21.10 -3.98
N LYS A 441 2.36 -19.88 -3.55
CA LYS A 441 3.62 -19.20 -3.84
C LYS A 441 4.13 -18.49 -2.59
N GLU A 442 5.27 -18.93 -2.08
CA GLU A 442 5.93 -18.25 -0.97
C GLU A 442 6.35 -16.83 -1.38
N GLY A 443 6.14 -15.84 -0.52
CA GLY A 443 6.52 -14.45 -0.79
C GLY A 443 5.74 -13.80 -1.94
N ALA A 444 4.58 -14.34 -2.29
CA ALA A 444 3.66 -13.66 -3.21
C ALA A 444 3.26 -12.29 -2.65
N THR A 445 3.14 -11.31 -3.55
CA THR A 445 2.61 -9.99 -3.19
C THR A 445 1.16 -10.10 -2.74
N ALA A 446 0.68 -9.12 -1.96
CA ALA A 446 -0.69 -9.11 -1.45
C ALA A 446 -1.69 -9.21 -2.61
N ARG A 447 -1.47 -8.44 -3.67
CA ARG A 447 -2.33 -8.46 -4.85
C ARG A 447 -2.30 -9.79 -5.61
N GLU A 448 -1.14 -10.46 -5.71
CA GLU A 448 -1.08 -11.79 -6.34
C GLU A 448 -1.93 -12.80 -5.57
N VAL A 449 -1.92 -12.74 -4.23
CA VAL A 449 -2.71 -13.64 -3.38
C VAL A 449 -4.22 -13.40 -3.56
N PHE A 450 -4.66 -12.15 -3.65
CA PHE A 450 -6.09 -11.84 -3.70
C PHE A 450 -6.69 -11.91 -5.10
N ILE A 451 -6.00 -11.42 -6.12
CA ILE A 451 -6.54 -11.24 -7.48
C ILE A 451 -5.61 -11.74 -8.59
N GLY A 452 -4.46 -12.35 -8.26
CA GLY A 452 -3.58 -13.00 -9.23
C GLY A 452 -2.68 -12.06 -10.03
N SER A 453 -2.70 -10.75 -9.76
CA SER A 453 -1.84 -9.76 -10.42
C SER A 453 -0.85 -9.12 -9.44
N ARG A 454 0.33 -8.72 -9.91
CA ARG A 454 1.30 -7.99 -9.06
C ARG A 454 1.01 -6.49 -9.01
N ARG A 455 0.65 -5.92 -10.17
CA ARG A 455 0.24 -4.52 -10.36
C ARG A 455 -1.27 -4.41 -10.35
N LEU A 456 -1.77 -3.18 -10.20
CA LEU A 456 -3.19 -2.89 -10.42
C LEU A 456 -3.64 -3.48 -11.77
N PRO A 457 -4.84 -4.07 -11.88
CA PRO A 457 -5.36 -4.59 -13.14
C PRO A 457 -5.67 -3.47 -14.16
N GLU A 458 -5.58 -3.75 -15.46
CA GLU A 458 -5.79 -2.75 -16.53
C GLU A 458 -7.17 -2.07 -16.51
N ASP A 459 -8.16 -2.71 -15.88
CA ASP A 459 -9.52 -2.17 -15.71
C ASP A 459 -9.66 -1.23 -14.50
N HIS A 460 -8.62 -1.08 -13.67
CA HIS A 460 -8.63 -0.15 -12.56
C HIS A 460 -8.66 1.31 -13.09
N PRO A 461 -9.58 2.17 -12.61
CA PRO A 461 -9.93 3.45 -13.25
C PRO A 461 -8.76 4.40 -13.51
N ASP A 462 -7.68 4.31 -12.73
CA ASP A 462 -6.51 5.17 -12.84
C ASP A 462 -5.31 4.54 -13.56
N ILE A 463 -5.45 3.31 -14.10
CA ILE A 463 -4.57 2.77 -15.16
C ILE A 463 -5.11 3.11 -16.55
N LYS A 464 -5.76 4.27 -16.72
CA LYS A 464 -5.82 4.82 -18.07
C LYS A 464 -4.37 4.98 -18.52
N PRO A 465 -4.00 4.50 -19.73
CA PRO A 465 -2.72 4.84 -20.29
C PRO A 465 -2.69 6.37 -20.22
N GLN A 466 -1.80 6.92 -19.39
CA GLN A 466 -1.40 8.29 -19.60
C GLN A 466 -0.78 8.23 -20.98
N THR A 467 -1.62 8.43 -22.01
CA THR A 467 -1.24 8.76 -23.38
C THR A 467 -0.02 9.59 -23.20
N THR A 468 1.10 9.08 -23.69
CA THR A 468 2.46 9.60 -23.54
C THR A 468 2.40 11.12 -23.62
N VAL A 469 2.07 11.77 -22.51
CA VAL A 469 2.11 13.22 -22.44
C VAL A 469 3.60 13.35 -22.28
N HIS A 470 4.24 13.82 -23.34
CA HIS A 470 5.59 14.37 -23.29
C HIS A 470 5.57 15.55 -22.32
N LEU A 471 5.30 15.27 -21.05
CA LEU A 471 5.56 16.15 -19.93
C LEU A 471 7.07 16.21 -19.86
N PRO A 472 7.64 17.41 -19.75
CA PRO A 472 9.08 17.57 -19.77
C PRO A 472 9.66 16.69 -18.68
N LEU A 473 10.55 15.77 -19.09
CA LEU A 473 11.44 15.07 -18.19
C LEU A 473 12.05 16.08 -17.24
N ILE A 474 12.28 15.70 -15.99
CA ILE A 474 13.04 16.55 -15.06
C ILE A 474 14.33 16.90 -15.81
N LYS A 475 14.53 18.20 -16.09
CA LYS A 475 15.76 18.71 -16.69
C LYS A 475 16.86 18.52 -15.65
N ILE A 476 17.40 17.31 -15.58
CA ILE A 476 18.69 17.04 -14.96
C ILE A 476 19.67 17.84 -15.79
N SER A 477 20.34 18.80 -15.14
CA SER A 477 21.42 19.66 -15.67
C SER A 477 21.80 19.33 -17.11
N SER A 478 21.32 20.11 -18.08
CA SER A 478 21.73 19.98 -19.49
C SER A 478 23.17 20.43 -19.71
N THR A 479 23.89 20.85 -18.67
CA THR A 479 25.26 21.36 -18.76
C THR A 479 26.29 20.33 -18.31
N MET A 480 27.44 20.33 -18.99
CA MET A 480 28.67 19.63 -18.66
C MET A 480 29.81 20.61 -18.47
N LYS A 481 30.87 20.16 -17.80
CA LYS A 481 32.15 20.87 -17.80
C LYS A 481 32.95 20.56 -19.05
N GLU A 482 33.51 21.61 -19.65
CA GLU A 482 34.56 21.49 -20.66
C GLU A 482 35.78 22.34 -20.28
N ALA A 483 36.94 21.90 -20.74
CA ALA A 483 38.20 22.62 -20.66
C ALA A 483 38.55 23.22 -22.02
N VAL A 484 38.83 24.52 -22.03
CA VAL A 484 39.31 25.25 -23.20
C VAL A 484 40.72 25.76 -22.96
N ILE A 485 41.56 25.71 -24.00
CA ILE A 485 42.93 26.21 -23.94
C ILE A 485 42.96 27.57 -24.64
N ASP A 486 43.35 28.61 -23.91
CA ASP A 486 43.43 29.96 -24.49
C ASP A 486 44.74 30.19 -25.27
N LYS A 487 44.85 31.36 -25.91
CA LYS A 487 46.05 31.78 -26.66
C LYS A 487 47.33 31.88 -25.82
N SER A 488 47.21 31.96 -24.48
CA SER A 488 48.33 31.97 -23.54
C SER A 488 48.76 30.56 -23.12
N VAL A 489 48.06 29.52 -23.62
CA VAL A 489 48.23 28.13 -23.23
C VAL A 489 47.81 27.89 -21.77
N SER A 490 46.82 28.65 -21.31
CA SER A 490 46.16 28.43 -20.01
C SER A 490 44.85 27.65 -20.20
N VAL A 491 44.60 26.69 -19.31
CA VAL A 491 43.37 25.89 -19.30
C VAL A 491 42.31 26.61 -18.47
N HIS A 492 41.11 26.77 -19.04
CA HIS A 492 39.94 27.29 -18.35
C HIS A 492 38.82 26.26 -18.40
N ILE A 493 38.19 26.00 -17.25
CA ILE A 493 37.02 25.13 -17.18
C ILE A 493 35.76 26.00 -17.17
N ARG A 494 34.78 25.64 -18.01
CA ARG A 494 33.47 26.31 -18.06
C ARG A 494 32.34 25.29 -18.16
N ASP A 495 31.16 25.68 -17.70
CA ASP A 495 29.93 24.92 -17.92
C ASP A 495 29.34 25.26 -19.30
N VAL A 496 28.98 24.25 -20.08
CA VAL A 496 28.38 24.35 -21.42
C VAL A 496 27.29 23.30 -21.57
N ASP A 497 26.36 23.46 -22.51
CA ASP A 497 25.35 22.43 -22.76
C ASP A 497 25.97 21.12 -23.29
N ILE A 498 25.42 19.98 -22.85
CA ILE A 498 25.71 18.65 -23.39
C ILE A 498 25.18 18.61 -24.82
N PRO A 499 26.01 18.31 -25.82
CA PRO A 499 25.59 18.28 -27.22
C PRO A 499 24.65 17.09 -27.49
N THR A 500 23.65 17.32 -28.34
CA THR A 500 22.80 16.25 -28.89
C THR A 500 23.43 15.69 -30.17
N PRO A 501 23.61 14.35 -30.29
CA PRO A 501 24.20 13.77 -31.49
C PRO A 501 23.30 13.94 -32.72
N GLN A 502 23.88 14.44 -33.81
CA GLN A 502 23.22 14.54 -35.12
C GLN A 502 23.15 13.17 -35.83
N PRO A 503 22.40 13.03 -36.94
CA PRO A 503 22.40 11.79 -37.71
C PRO A 503 23.83 11.32 -38.05
N GLY A 504 24.11 10.04 -37.78
CA GLY A 504 25.45 9.44 -37.95
C GLY A 504 26.49 9.77 -36.87
N GLN A 505 26.10 10.47 -35.79
CA GLN A 505 26.98 10.78 -34.66
C GLN A 505 26.65 9.97 -33.42
N VAL A 506 27.63 9.80 -32.54
CA VAL A 506 27.48 9.21 -31.21
C VAL A 506 27.89 10.22 -30.15
N LEU A 507 27.18 10.22 -29.03
CA LEU A 507 27.54 10.97 -27.83
C LEU A 507 28.28 10.05 -26.87
N ILE A 508 29.51 10.40 -26.52
CA ILE A 508 30.39 9.58 -25.69
C ILE A 508 30.59 10.29 -24.36
N LYS A 509 30.30 9.61 -23.25
CA LYS A 509 30.74 10.04 -21.91
C LYS A 509 32.24 9.77 -21.82
N VAL A 510 33.02 10.84 -21.80
CA VAL A 510 34.47 10.77 -21.85
C VAL A 510 35.00 10.25 -20.52
N VAL A 511 35.79 9.18 -20.57
CA VAL A 511 36.52 8.66 -19.40
C VAL A 511 37.95 9.17 -19.44
N VAL A 512 38.57 9.13 -20.62
CA VAL A 512 39.93 9.65 -20.85
C VAL A 512 39.92 10.42 -22.18
N SER A 513 40.59 11.57 -22.18
CA SER A 513 40.94 12.28 -23.41
C SER A 513 42.44 12.26 -23.62
N GLY A 514 42.87 11.93 -24.84
CA GLY A 514 44.25 12.11 -25.26
C GLY A 514 44.59 13.60 -25.37
N THR A 515 45.88 13.94 -25.23
CA THR A 515 46.38 15.30 -25.45
C THR A 515 47.44 15.28 -26.52
N ASN A 516 47.19 15.98 -27.61
CA ASN A 516 48.08 16.11 -28.74
C ASN A 516 48.84 17.45 -28.71
N PRO A 517 50.03 17.51 -29.34
CA PRO A 517 50.73 18.78 -29.53
C PRO A 517 49.89 19.84 -30.23
N LYS A 518 48.94 19.47 -31.08
CA LYS A 518 48.09 20.45 -31.77
C LYS A 518 47.14 21.15 -30.81
N ASP A 519 46.63 20.45 -29.79
CA ASP A 519 45.49 20.91 -28.99
C ASP A 519 45.83 22.20 -28.23
N TRP A 520 47.10 22.33 -27.79
CA TRP A 520 47.61 23.51 -27.12
C TRP A 520 48.44 24.45 -28.01
N LYS A 521 48.91 24.00 -29.17
CA LYS A 521 49.65 24.86 -30.12
C LYS A 521 48.72 25.62 -31.06
N LEU A 522 47.57 25.06 -31.40
CA LEU A 522 46.63 25.63 -32.35
C LEU A 522 46.07 26.99 -31.89
N PRO A 523 45.68 27.21 -30.62
CA PRO A 523 45.30 28.54 -30.14
C PRO A 523 46.39 29.61 -30.32
N LYS A 524 47.67 29.20 -30.34
CA LYS A 524 48.82 30.07 -30.60
C LYS A 524 49.06 30.29 -32.10
N TRP A 525 48.88 29.26 -32.93
CA TRP A 525 49.10 29.31 -34.37
C TRP A 525 47.96 30.00 -35.13
N ARG A 526 46.73 29.86 -34.65
CA ARG A 526 45.51 30.47 -35.19
C ARG A 526 44.67 31.00 -34.03
N PRO A 527 44.88 32.26 -33.61
CA PRO A 527 44.08 32.88 -32.57
C PRO A 527 42.62 32.97 -32.99
N ALA A 528 41.74 32.26 -32.28
CA ALA A 528 40.29 32.30 -32.42
C ALA A 528 39.68 32.36 -31.01
N ASP A 529 38.35 32.44 -30.92
CA ASP A 529 37.66 32.35 -29.64
C ASP A 529 37.98 31.01 -28.93
N PRO A 530 38.12 31.00 -27.60
CA PRO A 530 38.44 29.77 -26.86
C PRO A 530 37.39 28.68 -27.10
N MET A 531 37.85 27.57 -27.65
CA MET A 531 37.07 26.37 -27.95
C MET A 531 37.82 25.14 -27.43
N ASN A 532 37.07 24.10 -27.07
CA ASN A 532 37.62 22.80 -26.70
C ASN A 532 38.30 22.18 -27.93
N GLN A 533 39.61 21.95 -27.83
CA GLN A 533 40.46 21.50 -28.95
C GLN A 533 40.82 20.02 -28.92
N GLY A 534 40.37 19.27 -27.92
CA GLY A 534 40.68 17.84 -27.83
C GLY A 534 39.93 17.06 -28.90
N ASP A 535 40.57 16.05 -29.51
CA ASP A 535 39.84 15.13 -30.39
C ASP A 535 39.85 13.66 -29.97
N ASP A 536 40.79 13.30 -29.11
CA ASP A 536 41.07 11.92 -28.78
C ASP A 536 40.15 11.47 -27.65
N ILE A 537 39.16 10.62 -27.95
CA ILE A 537 38.10 10.23 -27.01
C ILE A 537 38.24 8.75 -26.64
N ALA A 538 38.17 8.42 -25.35
CA ALA A 538 37.91 7.06 -24.88
C ALA A 538 36.82 7.08 -23.81
N GLY A 539 35.77 6.26 -23.96
CA GLY A 539 34.65 6.27 -23.03
C GLY A 539 33.50 5.33 -23.39
N TYR A 540 32.30 5.68 -22.94
CA TYR A 540 31.09 4.90 -23.19
C TYR A 540 30.10 5.68 -24.04
N VAL A 541 29.50 5.04 -25.04
CA VAL A 541 28.39 5.61 -25.79
C VAL A 541 27.20 5.81 -24.86
N THR A 542 26.65 7.02 -24.82
CA THR A 542 25.51 7.39 -23.99
C THR A 542 24.25 7.68 -24.78
N GLU A 543 24.39 8.11 -26.03
CA GLU A 543 23.31 8.35 -26.98
C GLU A 543 23.85 8.16 -28.42
N VAL A 544 22.97 7.80 -29.35
CA VAL A 544 23.30 7.66 -30.78
C VAL A 544 22.31 8.47 -31.61
N GLY A 545 22.81 9.18 -32.60
CA GLY A 545 21.99 9.92 -33.55
C GLY A 545 21.32 9.01 -34.58
N GLU A 546 20.37 9.57 -35.32
CA GLU A 546 19.62 8.84 -36.35
C GLU A 546 20.55 8.17 -37.38
N GLY A 547 20.25 6.92 -37.74
CA GLY A 547 20.99 6.19 -38.78
C GLY A 547 22.33 5.56 -38.34
N VAL A 548 22.75 5.72 -37.08
CA VAL A 548 23.89 4.97 -36.52
C VAL A 548 23.50 3.48 -36.38
N GLN A 549 24.33 2.58 -36.90
CA GLN A 549 24.08 1.14 -36.91
C GLN A 549 25.15 0.33 -36.16
N LYS A 550 26.39 0.83 -36.07
CA LYS A 550 27.54 0.09 -35.52
C LYS A 550 27.70 0.21 -34.01
N PHE A 551 27.02 1.17 -33.40
CA PHE A 551 27.15 1.49 -31.98
C PHE A 551 25.78 1.67 -31.33
N ARG A 552 25.71 1.37 -30.04
CA ARG A 552 24.55 1.55 -29.19
C ARG A 552 24.98 2.07 -27.82
N LYS A 553 24.03 2.62 -27.08
CA LYS A 553 24.23 3.05 -25.69
C LYS A 553 24.83 1.91 -24.86
N GLY A 554 25.89 2.22 -24.10
CA GLY A 554 26.65 1.29 -23.27
C GLY A 554 27.91 0.75 -23.92
N ASP A 555 28.09 0.89 -25.24
CA ASP A 555 29.29 0.38 -25.91
C ASP A 555 30.55 1.10 -25.43
N LYS A 556 31.60 0.32 -25.14
CA LYS A 556 32.93 0.80 -24.77
C LYS A 556 33.70 1.15 -26.04
N VAL A 557 33.98 2.44 -26.24
CA VAL A 557 34.50 2.95 -27.51
C VAL A 557 35.69 3.86 -27.34
N ALA A 558 36.43 3.97 -28.43
CA ALA A 558 37.41 5.00 -28.70
C ALA A 558 36.96 5.74 -29.96
N ALA A 559 37.22 7.03 -30.03
CA ALA A 559 36.85 7.82 -31.19
C ALA A 559 37.79 9.01 -31.41
N PHE A 560 37.76 9.51 -32.64
CA PHE A 560 38.36 10.78 -33.01
C PHE A 560 37.25 11.80 -33.30
N HIS A 561 37.24 12.91 -32.55
CA HIS A 561 36.35 14.05 -32.79
C HIS A 561 36.76 14.80 -34.06
N GLU A 562 35.82 15.50 -34.69
CA GLU A 562 36.12 16.32 -35.84
C GLU A 562 36.95 17.55 -35.45
N MET A 563 38.15 17.67 -36.00
CA MET A 563 39.02 18.81 -35.73
C MET A 563 38.34 20.13 -36.06
N MET A 564 38.65 21.18 -35.27
CA MET A 564 38.11 22.53 -35.44
C MET A 564 36.58 22.63 -35.30
N SER A 565 35.94 21.63 -34.69
CA SER A 565 34.51 21.66 -34.38
C SER A 565 34.26 21.92 -32.89
N PRO A 566 33.08 22.44 -32.50
CA PRO A 566 32.68 22.52 -31.10
C PRO A 566 32.51 21.13 -30.47
N HIS A 567 32.54 21.07 -29.13
CA HIS A 567 32.30 19.85 -28.34
C HIS A 567 33.39 18.78 -28.46
N GLY A 568 34.66 19.22 -28.46
CA GLY A 568 35.83 18.36 -28.41
C GLY A 568 35.93 17.48 -27.15
N SER A 569 36.97 16.65 -27.11
CA SER A 569 37.14 15.59 -26.11
C SER A 569 37.53 16.07 -24.70
N TYR A 570 37.95 17.33 -24.52
CA TYR A 570 38.22 17.89 -23.19
C TYR A 570 36.95 18.32 -22.45
N ALA A 571 35.99 17.41 -22.36
CA ALA A 571 34.71 17.63 -21.71
C ALA A 571 34.21 16.33 -21.06
N GLU A 572 33.18 16.42 -20.22
CA GLU A 572 32.54 15.22 -19.65
C GLU A 572 31.82 14.40 -20.73
N TYR A 573 31.35 15.05 -21.81
CA TYR A 573 30.76 14.42 -22.99
C TYR A 573 31.33 15.02 -24.27
N ALA A 574 31.53 14.18 -25.29
CA ALA A 574 32.02 14.60 -26.60
C ALA A 574 31.27 13.90 -27.73
N ILE A 575 31.20 14.56 -28.89
CA ILE A 575 30.60 14.01 -30.10
C ILE A 575 31.66 13.36 -30.97
N ALA A 576 31.35 12.21 -31.55
CA ALA A 576 32.14 11.63 -32.63
C ALA A 576 31.23 11.11 -33.75
N TRP A 577 31.78 11.01 -34.95
CA TRP A 577 31.08 10.38 -36.06
C TRP A 577 31.18 8.85 -35.94
N GLU A 578 30.14 8.14 -36.41
CA GLU A 578 30.17 6.67 -36.46
C GLU A 578 31.41 6.16 -37.22
N HIS A 579 31.82 6.84 -38.28
CA HIS A 579 32.98 6.43 -39.08
C HIS A 579 34.34 6.75 -38.43
N THR A 580 34.38 7.56 -37.39
CA THR A 580 35.59 7.86 -36.60
C THR A 580 35.58 7.18 -35.22
N THR A 581 34.58 6.35 -34.94
CA THR A 581 34.42 5.61 -33.70
C THR A 581 34.76 4.12 -33.90
N PHE A 582 35.35 3.48 -32.90
CA PHE A 582 35.64 2.05 -32.90
C PHE A 582 35.48 1.43 -31.50
N HIS A 583 35.16 0.13 -31.47
CA HIS A 583 35.01 -0.61 -30.22
C HIS A 583 36.35 -0.84 -29.55
N LEU A 584 36.42 -0.59 -28.25
CA LEU A 584 37.51 -1.06 -27.42
C LEU A 584 37.17 -2.45 -26.89
N ASN A 585 38.11 -3.39 -27.05
CA ASN A 585 37.94 -4.70 -26.43
C ASN A 585 37.98 -4.60 -24.89
N GLU A 586 37.51 -5.64 -24.21
CA GLU A 586 37.44 -5.65 -22.74
C GLU A 586 38.81 -5.49 -22.07
N LYS A 587 39.89 -5.99 -22.69
CA LYS A 587 41.25 -5.99 -22.14
C LYS A 587 41.97 -4.65 -22.27
N THR A 588 41.59 -3.81 -23.22
CA THR A 588 42.20 -2.49 -23.43
C THR A 588 41.63 -1.50 -22.41
N THR A 589 42.47 -0.94 -21.53
CA THR A 589 42.08 0.17 -20.64
C THR A 589 41.85 1.45 -21.45
N PHE A 590 41.09 2.40 -20.91
CA PHE A 590 40.85 3.67 -21.62
C PHE A 590 42.15 4.46 -21.83
N GLU A 591 43.04 4.49 -20.84
CA GLU A 591 44.36 5.10 -20.92
C GLU A 591 45.29 4.35 -21.88
N GLY A 592 45.17 3.01 -21.93
CA GLY A 592 45.97 2.15 -22.80
C GLY A 592 45.71 2.37 -24.28
N MET A 593 44.56 2.93 -24.66
CA MET A 593 44.26 3.32 -26.04
C MET A 593 45.23 4.41 -26.55
N PHE A 594 45.59 5.35 -25.68
CA PHE A 594 46.48 6.47 -26.03
C PHE A 594 47.97 6.15 -25.86
N ASN A 595 48.30 5.05 -25.18
CA ASN A 595 49.67 4.58 -24.99
C ASN A 595 49.78 3.08 -25.31
N PRO A 596 49.55 2.67 -26.57
CA PRO A 596 49.63 1.26 -26.93
C PRO A 596 51.06 0.73 -26.71
N PRO A 597 51.27 -0.34 -25.94
CA PRO A 597 52.58 -0.92 -25.76
C PRO A 597 53.09 -1.52 -27.07
N ILE A 598 54.11 -0.90 -27.67
CA ILE A 598 54.69 -1.35 -28.96
C ILE A 598 55.39 -2.72 -28.82
N ASN A 599 55.77 -3.10 -27.59
CA ASN A 599 56.49 -4.35 -27.31
C ASN A 599 55.58 -5.55 -26.98
N GLU A 600 54.26 -5.40 -27.05
CA GLU A 600 53.29 -6.49 -26.83
C GLU A 600 52.27 -6.54 -27.98
N VAL A 601 52.77 -6.72 -29.19
CA VAL A 601 51.98 -7.28 -30.30
C VAL A 601 52.41 -8.75 -30.43
N PRO A 602 51.48 -9.72 -30.49
CA PRO A 602 51.82 -11.15 -30.54
C PRO A 602 52.73 -11.53 -31.71
#